data_AF-A0A7H8NW22-F1
#
_entry.id   AF-A0A7H8NW22-F1
#
_cell.length_a   1.000
_cell.length_b   1.000
_cell.length_c   1.000
_cell.angle_alpha   90.00
_cell.angle_beta   90.00
_cell.angle_gamma   90.00
#
_symmetry.space_group_name_H-M   'P 1'
#
loop_
_entity.id
_entity.type
_entity.pdbx_description
1 polymer ?
#
loop_
_entity_poly.entity_id
_entity_poly.type
_entity_poly.pdbx_seq_one_letter_code
_entity_poly.pdbx_strand_id
1 'polypeptide(L)'
;MSWGLDVLELDTDADERAIKRAYAKRLRVTRPDDDPVAFQQLHEAYQAALEWVRAESMAGDDLDDGWLDAEPDNALEVAVTGQPPMPLVHEYSPPRVPPGAPVLLRAQPPLELEGAVDVPANAQRILCEARLQPADAFGPWLDATPILWSLRYKPLVGHALLNELVRGKDAICAANMELLVRCFGWDDVHDGVDPDNLAAIRARVDRRWTVQSGDPAQINAALHREGSLQMAPVTAERCLRYLSKPWRAGWALWRAVLPDHVTDINRMMDALEQSGVEQLPAYWDPRQVAFWRSLVDVSQVNRWRCLLGMLRGTLMGALTAMLPLLIAVGPILEGTARDTREYVQAAVGTCAAFALIGVLWPSLRWGMRQLTLDHSHTRAGLLLALPAPLMAIASLVLIHGLGQRVEGTLMVFPALALATARWWRRVGYRIDFRIRYAVFLMLALFIAEAGAVLVLGYWLWEFAQDRRSRAETARR
;
A
#
# COMPACT_ATOMS: atom_id res chain seq x y z
N MET A 1 -28.04 38.88 16.24
CA MET A 1 -28.57 38.14 17.41
C MET A 1 -28.80 36.71 16.96
N SER A 2 -28.13 35.74 17.57
CA SER A 2 -28.32 34.33 17.25
C SER A 2 -29.56 33.79 17.97
N TRP A 3 -30.38 33.02 17.26
CA TRP A 3 -31.57 32.37 17.85
C TRP A 3 -31.21 31.44 19.03
N GLY A 4 -29.97 30.94 19.08
CA GLY A 4 -29.45 30.13 20.19
C GLY A 4 -29.30 30.91 21.50
N LEU A 5 -28.96 32.20 21.46
CA LEU A 5 -28.91 33.05 22.67
C LEU A 5 -30.31 33.32 23.23
N ASP A 6 -31.30 33.50 22.36
CA ASP A 6 -32.70 33.69 22.78
C ASP A 6 -33.25 32.42 23.47
N VAL A 7 -32.98 31.24 22.91
CA VAL A 7 -33.38 29.94 23.51
C VAL A 7 -32.64 29.66 24.83
N LEU A 8 -31.41 30.18 24.97
CA LEU A 8 -30.64 30.11 26.21
C LEU A 8 -30.96 31.27 27.18
N GLU A 9 -31.87 32.19 26.82
CA GLU A 9 -32.23 33.40 27.60
C GLU A 9 -31.01 34.21 28.04
N LEU A 10 -30.06 34.40 27.13
CA LEU A 10 -28.83 35.15 27.35
C LEU A 10 -28.83 36.46 26.55
N ASP A 11 -28.19 37.48 27.11
CA ASP A 11 -28.05 38.78 26.45
C ASP A 11 -27.00 38.72 25.32
N THR A 12 -27.01 39.72 24.44
CA THR A 12 -26.19 39.80 23.23
C THR A 12 -24.68 39.89 23.55
N ASP A 13 -24.32 40.34 24.75
CA ASP A 13 -22.93 40.45 25.22
C ASP A 13 -22.45 39.22 26.02
N ALA A 14 -23.09 38.05 25.87
CA ALA A 14 -22.78 36.86 26.66
C ALA A 14 -21.50 36.14 26.21
N ASP A 15 -20.50 36.07 27.09
CA ASP A 15 -19.25 35.32 26.87
C ASP A 15 -19.48 33.79 26.77
N GLU A 16 -18.51 33.08 26.15
CA GLU A 16 -18.50 31.60 26.03
C GLU A 16 -18.71 30.88 27.39
N ARG A 17 -18.18 31.47 28.48
CA ARG A 17 -18.36 30.94 29.85
C ARG A 17 -19.78 31.09 30.38
N ALA A 18 -20.55 32.07 29.90
CA ALA A 18 -21.96 32.26 30.27
C ALA A 18 -22.84 31.25 29.51
N ILE A 19 -22.57 31.02 28.22
CA ILE A 19 -23.26 30.03 27.38
C ILE A 19 -23.12 28.62 27.96
N LYS A 20 -21.91 28.21 28.33
CA LYS A 20 -21.66 26.88 28.95
C LYS A 20 -22.38 26.71 30.29
N ARG A 21 -22.48 27.76 31.11
CA ARG A 21 -23.19 27.73 32.40
C ARG A 21 -24.71 27.64 32.22
N ALA A 22 -25.28 28.39 31.26
CA ALA A 22 -26.70 28.34 30.95
C ALA A 22 -27.11 26.97 30.40
N TYR A 23 -26.29 26.41 29.50
CA TYR A 23 -26.49 25.06 28.97
C TYR A 23 -26.45 24.00 30.08
N ALA A 24 -25.45 24.02 30.97
CA ALA A 24 -25.35 23.08 32.09
C ALA A 24 -26.53 23.19 33.08
N LYS A 25 -27.07 24.41 33.27
CA LYS A 25 -28.24 24.64 34.13
C LYS A 25 -29.52 24.06 33.50
N ARG A 26 -29.73 24.23 32.19
CA ARG A 26 -30.87 23.65 31.46
C ARG A 26 -30.76 22.13 31.30
N LEU A 27 -29.56 21.63 31.04
CA LEU A 27 -29.27 20.20 30.92
C LEU A 27 -29.58 19.40 32.20
N ARG A 28 -29.50 20.03 33.38
CA ARG A 28 -29.91 19.40 34.64
C ARG A 28 -31.42 19.17 34.76
N VAL A 29 -32.21 19.94 34.00
CA VAL A 29 -33.68 19.87 34.00
C VAL A 29 -34.17 18.99 32.85
N THR A 30 -33.50 19.04 31.69
CA THR A 30 -33.84 18.24 30.51
C THR A 30 -33.07 16.92 30.51
N ARG A 31 -33.63 15.87 31.12
CA ARG A 31 -33.04 14.52 31.06
C ARG A 31 -33.31 13.89 29.68
N PRO A 32 -32.29 13.30 29.03
CA PRO A 32 -32.43 12.74 27.69
C PRO A 32 -33.37 11.52 27.62
N ASP A 33 -33.66 10.88 28.76
CA ASP A 33 -34.60 9.75 28.85
C ASP A 33 -36.08 10.19 28.84
N ASP A 34 -36.37 11.44 29.20
CA ASP A 34 -37.74 11.97 29.30
C ASP A 34 -38.21 12.66 28.01
N ASP A 35 -37.33 13.37 27.29
CA ASP A 35 -37.65 13.99 25.99
C ASP A 35 -36.39 14.15 25.09
N PRO A 36 -36.17 13.24 24.12
CA PRO A 36 -34.99 13.28 23.25
C PRO A 36 -35.03 14.45 22.26
N VAL A 37 -36.23 14.93 21.88
CA VAL A 37 -36.38 16.03 20.92
C VAL A 37 -36.05 17.37 21.59
N ALA A 38 -36.48 17.56 22.83
CA ALA A 38 -36.13 18.74 23.62
C ALA A 38 -34.63 18.82 23.92
N PHE A 39 -33.97 17.67 24.14
CA PHE A 39 -32.52 17.60 24.31
C PHE A 39 -31.76 18.01 23.03
N GLN A 40 -32.19 17.51 21.87
CA GLN A 40 -31.57 17.85 20.60
C GLN A 40 -31.71 19.35 20.28
N GLN A 41 -32.90 19.93 20.48
CA GLN A 41 -33.14 21.36 20.28
C GLN A 41 -32.29 22.23 21.22
N LEU A 42 -32.09 21.81 22.47
CA LEU A 42 -31.22 22.50 23.42
C LEU A 42 -29.74 22.43 23.01
N HIS A 43 -29.31 21.29 22.46
CA HIS A 43 -27.94 21.11 21.99
C HIS A 43 -27.64 21.93 20.73
N GLU A 44 -28.58 21.98 19.78
CA GLU A 44 -28.48 22.80 18.56
C GLU A 44 -28.45 24.30 18.90
N ALA A 45 -29.28 24.76 19.86
CA ALA A 45 -29.25 26.14 20.34
C ALA A 45 -27.91 26.49 21.01
N TYR A 46 -27.30 25.57 21.75
CA TYR A 46 -25.98 25.73 22.36
C TYR A 46 -24.85 25.86 21.32
N GLN A 47 -24.86 25.00 20.29
CA GLN A 47 -23.86 25.07 19.22
C GLN A 47 -23.99 26.38 18.43
N ALA A 48 -25.21 26.79 18.07
CA ALA A 48 -25.47 28.05 17.37
C ALA A 48 -25.02 29.29 18.17
N ALA A 49 -25.16 29.26 19.51
CA ALA A 49 -24.69 30.35 20.37
C ALA A 49 -23.15 30.42 20.45
N LEU A 50 -22.47 29.27 20.53
CA LEU A 50 -21.00 29.20 20.52
C LEU A 50 -20.39 29.67 19.21
N GLU A 51 -20.98 29.26 18.09
CA GLU A 51 -20.53 29.68 16.77
C GLU A 51 -20.69 31.19 16.57
N TRP A 52 -21.78 31.77 17.08
CA TRP A 52 -21.99 33.21 17.02
C TRP A 52 -20.94 34.00 17.82
N VAL A 53 -20.63 33.58 19.06
CA VAL A 53 -19.58 34.24 19.87
C VAL A 53 -18.19 34.06 19.25
N ARG A 54 -17.90 32.90 18.65
CA ARG A 54 -16.64 32.66 17.93
C ARG A 54 -16.53 33.53 16.67
N ALA A 55 -17.62 33.67 15.91
CA ALA A 55 -17.65 34.54 14.74
C ALA A 55 -17.45 36.01 15.12
N GLU A 56 -18.01 36.47 16.25
CA GLU A 56 -17.80 37.82 16.77
C GLU A 56 -16.35 38.02 17.24
N SER A 57 -15.72 37.02 17.87
CA SER A 57 -14.31 37.07 18.27
C SER A 57 -13.34 37.06 17.07
N MET A 58 -13.68 36.39 15.96
CA MET A 58 -12.87 36.39 14.74
C MET A 58 -13.00 37.68 13.92
N ALA A 59 -14.02 38.52 14.18
CA ALA A 59 -14.14 39.85 13.59
C ALA A 59 -13.27 40.91 14.31
N GLY A 60 -12.64 40.55 15.44
CA GLY A 60 -11.77 41.40 16.25
C GLY A 60 -10.53 40.67 16.75
N ASP A 61 -9.48 40.70 15.93
CA ASP A 61 -8.07 40.39 16.25
C ASP A 61 -7.62 38.92 16.25
N ASP A 62 -6.52 38.67 15.52
CA ASP A 62 -5.82 37.39 15.36
C ASP A 62 -4.96 37.07 16.61
N LEU A 63 -5.08 35.86 17.19
CA LEU A 63 -3.99 34.88 17.44
C LEU A 63 -4.27 33.84 18.56
N ASP A 64 -3.89 32.60 18.22
CA ASP A 64 -3.35 31.47 19.00
C ASP A 64 -4.28 30.32 19.48
N ASP A 65 -3.95 29.12 19.01
CA ASP A 65 -4.55 27.82 19.28
C ASP A 65 -3.70 27.02 20.28
N GLY A 66 -3.90 27.30 21.58
CA GLY A 66 -3.23 26.62 22.69
C GLY A 66 -4.17 25.74 23.51
N TRP A 67 -4.38 24.50 23.08
CA TRP A 67 -4.84 23.43 23.99
C TRP A 67 -3.61 22.81 24.66
N LEU A 68 -3.43 23.04 25.97
CA LEU A 68 -2.96 22.03 26.94
C LEU A 68 -2.96 22.57 28.37
N ASP A 69 -3.21 21.64 29.28
CA ASP A 69 -2.90 21.64 30.72
C ASP A 69 -3.87 22.31 31.70
N ALA A 70 -4.78 21.50 32.24
CA ALA A 70 -5.13 21.55 33.66
C ALA A 70 -5.55 20.15 34.15
N GLU A 71 -4.66 19.50 34.90
CA GLU A 71 -4.98 18.37 35.76
C GLU A 71 -6.11 18.71 36.75
N PRO A 72 -6.92 17.73 37.19
CA PRO A 72 -7.91 17.95 38.23
C PRO A 72 -7.23 17.88 39.59
N ASP A 73 -6.79 19.01 40.14
CA ASP A 73 -6.46 19.08 41.56
C ASP A 73 -7.71 19.41 42.39
N ASN A 74 -7.73 18.74 43.54
CA ASN A 74 -8.74 18.63 44.56
C ASN A 74 -9.40 19.96 44.94
N ALA A 75 -10.70 20.03 44.69
CA ALA A 75 -11.61 20.72 45.58
C ALA A 75 -12.95 20.00 45.51
N LEU A 76 -13.17 19.06 46.45
CA LEU A 76 -14.46 18.73 47.05
C LEU A 76 -14.24 17.54 48.01
N GLU A 77 -13.55 17.80 49.12
CA GLU A 77 -13.73 16.99 50.33
C GLU A 77 -14.36 17.87 51.42
N VAL A 78 -15.35 17.28 52.08
CA VAL A 78 -15.99 17.70 53.34
C VAL A 78 -17.13 18.73 53.26
N ALA A 79 -18.33 18.20 53.00
CA ALA A 79 -19.53 18.48 53.81
C ALA A 79 -20.58 17.37 53.63
N VAL A 80 -20.22 16.12 53.94
CA VAL A 80 -21.20 15.05 54.17
C VAL A 80 -21.57 15.10 55.66
N THR A 81 -22.56 15.93 55.98
CA THR A 81 -23.41 15.74 57.16
C THR A 81 -24.83 15.61 56.67
N GLY A 82 -25.24 14.38 56.39
CA GLY A 82 -26.55 14.05 55.85
C GLY A 82 -26.55 12.65 55.31
N GLN A 83 -26.73 11.68 56.20
CA GLN A 83 -26.95 10.27 55.90
C GLN A 83 -28.10 10.14 54.87
N PRO A 84 -27.88 9.58 53.66
CA PRO A 84 -28.99 9.20 52.80
C PRO A 84 -29.72 8.00 53.44
N PRO A 85 -31.06 7.99 53.49
CA PRO A 85 -31.78 6.82 53.98
C PRO A 85 -31.47 5.63 53.07
N MET A 86 -31.05 4.51 53.67
CA MET A 86 -30.93 3.23 52.96
C MET A 86 -32.25 2.92 52.24
N PRO A 87 -32.25 2.57 50.94
CA PRO A 87 -33.42 1.97 50.34
C PRO A 87 -33.61 0.61 51.03
N LEU A 88 -34.77 0.42 51.66
CA LEU A 88 -35.19 -0.87 52.18
C LEU A 88 -35.15 -1.87 51.03
N VAL A 89 -34.21 -2.81 51.06
CA VAL A 89 -34.23 -3.99 50.19
C VAL A 89 -35.50 -4.76 50.56
N HIS A 90 -36.57 -4.54 49.79
CA HIS A 90 -37.69 -5.46 49.78
C HIS A 90 -37.19 -6.70 49.05
N GLU A 91 -36.95 -7.75 49.83
CA GLU A 91 -36.70 -9.10 49.32
C GLU A 91 -37.88 -9.49 48.43
N TYR A 92 -37.65 -9.51 47.11
CA TYR A 92 -38.67 -9.91 46.14
C TYR A 92 -38.93 -11.41 46.28
N SER A 93 -39.96 -11.78 47.05
CA SER A 93 -40.56 -13.11 46.96
C SER A 93 -41.44 -13.16 45.70
N PRO A 94 -41.17 -14.06 44.74
CA PRO A 94 -42.07 -14.22 43.60
C PRO A 94 -43.46 -14.65 44.10
N PRO A 95 -44.55 -14.14 43.52
CA PRO A 95 -45.90 -14.52 43.95
C PRO A 95 -46.12 -16.02 43.74
N ARG A 96 -46.62 -16.72 44.77
CA ARG A 96 -47.08 -18.10 44.63
C ARG A 96 -48.16 -18.16 43.56
N VAL A 97 -47.93 -18.98 42.54
CA VAL A 97 -48.92 -19.27 41.49
C VAL A 97 -50.18 -19.82 42.17
N PRO A 98 -51.38 -19.25 41.89
CA PRO A 98 -52.62 -19.77 42.46
C PRO A 98 -52.85 -21.22 41.99
N PRO A 99 -53.34 -22.13 42.86
CA PRO A 99 -53.65 -23.50 42.46
C PRO A 99 -54.81 -23.45 41.46
N GLY A 100 -54.53 -23.74 40.18
CA GLY A 100 -55.54 -23.80 39.12
C GLY A 100 -55.28 -22.96 37.87
N ALA A 101 -54.12 -22.31 37.74
CA ALA A 101 -53.76 -21.70 36.46
C ALA A 101 -53.56 -22.81 35.40
N PRO A 102 -54.32 -22.81 34.28
CA PRO A 102 -54.12 -23.78 33.22
C PRO A 102 -52.73 -23.56 32.62
N VAL A 103 -51.90 -24.61 32.65
CA VAL A 103 -50.59 -24.67 32.01
C VAL A 103 -50.82 -24.66 30.49
N LEU A 104 -51.04 -23.47 29.92
CA LEU A 104 -51.09 -23.30 28.48
C LEU A 104 -49.65 -23.23 27.97
N LEU A 105 -49.28 -24.24 27.19
CA LEU A 105 -47.97 -24.49 26.60
C LEU A 105 -46.81 -24.31 27.57
N ARG A 106 -46.47 -25.40 28.29
CA ARG A 106 -45.07 -25.65 28.59
C ARG A 106 -44.37 -25.76 27.23
N ALA A 107 -43.78 -24.65 26.77
CA ALA A 107 -42.78 -24.70 25.72
C ALA A 107 -41.85 -25.86 26.09
N GLN A 108 -41.59 -26.77 25.14
CA GLN A 108 -40.54 -27.77 25.34
C GLN A 108 -39.34 -27.01 25.94
N PRO A 109 -38.75 -27.49 27.05
CA PRO A 109 -37.54 -26.85 27.56
C PRO A 109 -36.58 -26.72 26.37
N PRO A 110 -35.91 -25.57 26.20
CA PRO A 110 -34.92 -25.42 25.14
C PRO A 110 -34.06 -26.68 25.16
N LEU A 111 -33.80 -27.30 24.01
CA LEU A 111 -32.85 -28.41 23.95
C LEU A 111 -31.55 -27.91 24.59
N GLU A 112 -31.34 -28.19 25.88
CA GLU A 112 -30.08 -27.95 26.53
C GLU A 112 -29.15 -28.95 25.85
N LEU A 113 -28.22 -28.43 25.03
CA LEU A 113 -27.21 -29.26 24.39
C LEU A 113 -26.41 -29.95 25.50
N GLU A 114 -26.78 -31.18 25.85
CA GLU A 114 -26.09 -32.04 26.79
C GLU A 114 -24.72 -32.41 26.20
N GLY A 115 -23.68 -31.69 26.63
CA GLY A 115 -22.29 -31.91 26.25
C GLY A 115 -21.43 -30.65 26.41
N ALA A 116 -20.12 -30.84 26.53
CA ALA A 116 -19.17 -29.73 26.42
C ALA A 116 -19.22 -29.18 24.99
N VAL A 117 -19.99 -28.11 24.78
CA VAL A 117 -20.16 -27.48 23.48
C VAL A 117 -18.84 -26.84 23.05
N ASP A 118 -18.20 -27.41 22.03
CA ASP A 118 -16.97 -26.88 21.44
C ASP A 118 -17.29 -25.69 20.51
N VAL A 119 -17.15 -24.48 21.04
CA VAL A 119 -17.43 -23.23 20.34
C VAL A 119 -16.54 -23.06 19.09
N PRO A 120 -15.19 -23.20 19.17
CA PRO A 120 -14.31 -23.16 18.00
C PRO A 120 -14.69 -24.15 16.89
N ALA A 121 -14.99 -25.41 17.22
CA ALA A 121 -15.34 -26.41 16.21
C ALA A 121 -16.64 -26.07 15.46
N ASN A 122 -17.63 -25.50 16.17
CA ASN A 122 -18.86 -25.02 15.54
C ASN A 122 -18.61 -23.80 14.64
N ALA A 123 -17.77 -22.85 15.07
CA ALA A 123 -17.40 -21.72 14.23
C ALA A 123 -16.71 -22.17 12.93
N GLN A 124 -15.76 -23.11 13.02
CA GLN A 124 -15.10 -23.68 11.84
C GLN A 124 -16.08 -24.41 10.92
N ARG A 125 -17.02 -25.17 11.47
CA ARG A 125 -18.05 -25.84 10.67
C ARG A 125 -18.91 -24.85 9.90
N ILE A 126 -19.38 -23.78 10.55
CA ILE A 126 -20.16 -22.72 9.90
C ILE A 126 -19.34 -22.07 8.78
N LEU A 127 -18.06 -21.78 9.02
CA LEU A 127 -17.15 -21.25 7.98
C LEU A 127 -16.98 -22.22 6.81
N CYS A 128 -16.81 -23.52 7.07
CA CYS A 128 -16.71 -24.52 6.01
C CYS A 128 -17.98 -24.56 5.14
N GLU A 129 -19.16 -24.54 5.76
CA GLU A 129 -20.43 -24.58 5.03
C GLU A 129 -20.68 -23.28 4.26
N ALA A 130 -20.31 -22.14 4.84
CA ALA A 130 -20.34 -20.83 4.15
C ALA A 130 -19.43 -20.78 2.92
N ARG A 131 -18.39 -21.62 2.85
CA ARG A 131 -17.48 -21.71 1.69
C ARG A 131 -18.01 -22.64 0.59
N LEU A 132 -18.69 -23.72 0.98
CA LEU A 132 -19.10 -24.78 0.06
C LEU A 132 -20.48 -24.55 -0.55
N GLN A 133 -21.40 -23.94 0.20
CA GLN A 133 -22.79 -23.79 -0.22
C GLN A 133 -23.07 -22.45 -0.92
N PRO A 134 -23.96 -22.42 -1.93
CA PRO A 134 -24.50 -21.17 -2.47
C PRO A 134 -25.39 -20.48 -1.42
N ALA A 135 -25.56 -19.17 -1.56
CA ALA A 135 -26.31 -18.34 -0.60
C ALA A 135 -27.75 -18.79 -0.38
N ASP A 136 -28.41 -19.30 -1.42
CA ASP A 136 -29.79 -19.78 -1.36
C ASP A 136 -29.95 -20.99 -0.42
N ALA A 137 -28.92 -21.84 -0.30
CA ALA A 137 -28.93 -23.03 0.57
C ALA A 137 -28.32 -22.74 1.95
N PHE A 138 -27.33 -21.84 2.00
CA PHE A 138 -26.61 -21.51 3.22
C PHE A 138 -27.50 -20.80 4.25
N GLY A 139 -28.34 -19.86 3.82
CA GLY A 139 -29.25 -19.14 4.73
C GLY A 139 -30.17 -20.07 5.53
N PRO A 140 -30.99 -20.93 4.88
CA PRO A 140 -31.84 -21.90 5.56
C PRO A 140 -31.06 -22.87 6.46
N TRP A 141 -29.86 -23.28 6.04
CA TRP A 141 -29.00 -24.14 6.84
C TRP A 141 -28.49 -23.43 8.11
N LEU A 142 -28.09 -22.17 7.99
CA LEU A 142 -27.64 -21.35 9.12
C LEU A 142 -28.77 -21.15 10.13
N ASP A 143 -29.99 -20.87 9.66
CA ASP A 143 -31.18 -20.74 10.51
C ASP A 143 -31.58 -22.06 11.18
N ALA A 144 -31.34 -23.20 10.54
CA ALA A 144 -31.61 -24.53 11.09
C ALA A 144 -30.57 -25.03 12.11
N THR A 145 -29.50 -24.26 12.34
CA THR A 145 -28.36 -24.69 13.17
C THR A 145 -28.68 -24.55 14.67
N PRO A 146 -28.83 -25.65 15.45
CA PRO A 146 -29.40 -25.61 16.80
C PRO A 146 -28.60 -24.80 17.84
N ILE A 147 -27.27 -24.75 17.70
CA ILE A 147 -26.39 -24.00 18.62
C ILE A 147 -26.65 -22.49 18.55
N LEU A 148 -27.11 -21.97 17.40
CA LEU A 148 -27.40 -20.55 17.20
C LEU A 148 -28.74 -20.12 17.80
N TRP A 149 -29.61 -21.07 18.19
CA TRP A 149 -30.85 -20.76 18.91
C TRP A 149 -30.61 -20.50 20.41
N SER A 150 -29.44 -20.87 20.92
CA SER A 150 -29.05 -20.57 22.30
C SER A 150 -28.58 -19.13 22.43
N LEU A 151 -29.27 -18.34 23.25
CA LEU A 151 -28.88 -16.97 23.60
C LEU A 151 -27.49 -16.88 24.24
N ARG A 152 -27.01 -17.97 24.87
CA ARG A 152 -25.68 -18.03 25.50
C ARG A 152 -24.58 -18.34 24.50
N TYR A 153 -24.80 -19.31 23.60
CA TYR A 153 -23.75 -19.79 22.71
C TYR A 153 -23.66 -18.99 21.41
N LYS A 154 -24.76 -18.38 20.94
CA LYS A 154 -24.77 -17.58 19.71
C LYS A 154 -23.72 -16.45 19.71
N PRO A 155 -23.57 -15.61 20.75
CA PRO A 155 -22.54 -14.57 20.76
C PRO A 155 -21.12 -15.16 20.82
N LEU A 156 -20.91 -16.24 21.58
CA LEU A 156 -19.60 -16.89 21.71
C LEU A 156 -19.14 -17.49 20.37
N VAL A 157 -20.05 -18.13 19.64
CA VAL A 157 -19.79 -18.65 18.29
C VAL A 157 -19.53 -17.49 17.33
N GLY A 158 -20.29 -16.40 17.41
CA GLY A 158 -20.06 -15.19 16.60
C GLY A 158 -18.66 -14.61 16.81
N HIS A 159 -18.22 -14.43 18.06
CA HIS A 159 -16.88 -13.94 18.37
C HIS A 159 -15.77 -14.89 17.89
N ALA A 160 -15.96 -16.21 18.07
CA ALA A 160 -15.03 -17.20 17.56
C ALA A 160 -14.93 -17.15 16.03
N LEU A 161 -16.07 -17.00 15.34
CA LEU A 161 -16.14 -16.91 13.89
C LEU A 161 -15.47 -15.63 13.37
N LEU A 162 -15.68 -14.48 14.03
CA LEU A 162 -15.01 -13.24 13.69
C LEU A 162 -13.49 -13.35 13.89
N ASN A 163 -13.05 -13.96 15.00
CA ASN A 163 -11.62 -14.21 15.26
C ASN A 163 -10.99 -15.14 14.22
N GLU A 164 -11.70 -16.20 13.81
CA GLU A 164 -11.27 -17.08 12.72
C GLU A 164 -11.26 -16.34 11.38
N LEU A 165 -12.21 -15.46 11.07
CA LEU A 165 -12.18 -14.63 9.86
C LEU A 165 -11.03 -13.61 9.87
N VAL A 166 -10.68 -13.09 11.06
CA VAL A 166 -9.55 -12.16 11.26
C VAL A 166 -8.23 -12.87 11.01
N ARG A 167 -8.06 -14.08 11.58
CA ARG A 167 -6.80 -14.86 11.53
C ARG A 167 -6.68 -15.74 10.28
N GLY A 168 -7.80 -16.19 9.75
CA GLY A 168 -7.92 -17.20 8.73
C GLY A 168 -7.74 -16.66 7.32
N LYS A 169 -7.55 -17.60 6.39
CA LYS A 169 -7.40 -17.34 4.94
C LYS A 169 -8.67 -17.66 4.17
N ASP A 170 -9.81 -17.65 4.83
CA ASP A 170 -11.07 -18.06 4.24
C ASP A 170 -11.57 -17.08 3.18
N ALA A 171 -12.25 -17.67 2.19
CA ALA A 171 -12.83 -17.02 1.03
C ALA A 171 -14.32 -17.36 1.01
N ILE A 172 -15.16 -16.41 1.38
CA ILE A 172 -16.61 -16.55 1.47
C ILE A 172 -17.21 -15.52 0.51
N CYS A 173 -18.27 -15.88 -0.22
CA CYS A 173 -18.93 -14.93 -1.10
C CYS A 173 -19.59 -13.80 -0.30
N ALA A 174 -19.70 -12.60 -0.90
CA ALA A 174 -20.33 -11.46 -0.25
C ALA A 174 -21.73 -11.78 0.32
N ALA A 175 -22.54 -12.55 -0.42
CA ALA A 175 -23.88 -12.94 0.01
C ALA A 175 -23.89 -13.80 1.29
N ASN A 176 -22.99 -14.80 1.40
CA ASN A 176 -22.88 -15.62 2.61
C ASN A 176 -22.32 -14.81 3.78
N MET A 177 -21.41 -13.86 3.52
CA MET A 177 -20.90 -12.96 4.54
C MET A 177 -22.01 -12.03 5.08
N GLU A 178 -22.89 -11.51 4.21
CA GLU A 178 -24.03 -10.70 4.62
C GLU A 178 -25.03 -11.49 5.47
N LEU A 179 -25.26 -12.77 5.14
CA LEU A 179 -26.07 -13.67 5.95
C LEU A 179 -25.46 -13.89 7.35
N LEU A 180 -24.14 -14.05 7.44
CA LEU A 180 -23.44 -14.16 8.73
C LEU A 180 -23.59 -12.89 9.56
N VAL A 181 -23.36 -11.71 8.95
CA VAL A 181 -23.49 -10.45 9.68
C VAL A 181 -24.92 -10.26 10.16
N ARG A 182 -25.92 -10.49 9.30
CA ARG A 182 -27.33 -10.40 9.68
C ARG A 182 -27.70 -11.40 10.77
N CYS A 183 -27.17 -12.62 10.73
CA CYS A 183 -27.44 -13.65 11.73
C CYS A 183 -26.89 -13.25 13.11
N PHE A 184 -25.66 -12.72 13.16
CA PHE A 184 -24.98 -12.41 14.42
C PHE A 184 -25.17 -10.98 14.91
N GLY A 185 -25.74 -10.07 14.11
CA GLY A 185 -25.99 -8.68 14.52
C GLY A 185 -24.76 -7.77 14.43
N TRP A 186 -23.69 -8.16 13.75
CA TRP A 186 -22.42 -7.40 13.78
C TRP A 186 -22.48 -5.98 13.19
N ASP A 187 -23.52 -5.66 12.42
CA ASP A 187 -23.75 -4.30 11.92
C ASP A 187 -24.44 -3.38 12.96
N ASP A 188 -24.93 -3.94 14.07
CA ASP A 188 -25.55 -3.16 15.14
C ASP A 188 -24.48 -2.50 16.02
N VAL A 189 -24.56 -1.18 16.16
CA VAL A 189 -23.60 -0.35 16.93
C VAL A 189 -23.46 -0.80 18.39
N HIS A 190 -24.42 -1.56 18.91
CA HIS A 190 -24.46 -2.04 20.30
C HIS A 190 -23.65 -3.31 20.57
N ASP A 191 -23.21 -4.04 19.54
CA ASP A 191 -22.48 -5.30 19.70
C ASP A 191 -20.97 -5.11 19.96
N GLY A 192 -20.48 -3.86 19.94
CA GLY A 192 -19.10 -3.52 20.26
C GLY A 192 -18.07 -3.94 19.19
N VAL A 193 -18.54 -4.40 18.02
CA VAL A 193 -17.69 -4.64 16.86
C VAL A 193 -17.45 -3.32 16.15
N ASP A 194 -16.17 -2.99 15.93
CA ASP A 194 -15.78 -1.80 15.18
C ASP A 194 -16.29 -1.89 13.72
N PRO A 195 -17.14 -0.94 13.26
CA PRO A 195 -17.70 -0.93 11.91
C PRO A 195 -16.62 -0.93 10.82
N ASP A 196 -15.51 -0.23 11.05
CA ASP A 196 -14.41 -0.12 10.09
C ASP A 196 -13.66 -1.45 9.97
N ASN A 197 -13.44 -2.13 11.10
CA ASN A 197 -12.83 -3.45 11.13
C ASN A 197 -13.74 -4.48 10.43
N LEU A 198 -15.05 -4.43 10.67
CA LEU A 198 -16.01 -5.31 9.99
C LEU A 198 -16.03 -5.07 8.48
N ALA A 199 -16.03 -3.80 8.05
CA ALA A 199 -15.93 -3.44 6.63
C ALA A 199 -14.62 -3.96 6.00
N ALA A 200 -13.51 -3.85 6.72
CA ALA A 200 -12.23 -4.39 6.28
C ALA A 200 -12.25 -5.93 6.14
N ILE A 201 -12.86 -6.64 7.10
CA ILE A 201 -13.02 -8.10 7.06
C ILE A 201 -13.90 -8.50 5.87
N ARG A 202 -15.05 -7.85 5.67
CA ARG A 202 -15.97 -8.07 4.53
C ARG A 202 -15.24 -7.92 3.20
N ALA A 203 -14.56 -6.79 3.01
CA ALA A 203 -13.81 -6.51 1.79
C ALA A 203 -12.73 -7.58 1.56
N ARG A 204 -11.97 -7.95 2.60
CA ARG A 204 -10.90 -8.95 2.49
C ARG A 204 -11.42 -10.34 2.12
N VAL A 205 -12.53 -10.77 2.70
CA VAL A 205 -13.11 -12.10 2.46
C VAL A 205 -13.73 -12.19 1.06
N ASP A 206 -14.43 -11.15 0.61
CA ASP A 206 -14.98 -11.05 -0.75
C ASP A 206 -13.87 -11.01 -1.81
N ARG A 207 -12.77 -10.29 -1.56
CA ARG A 207 -11.57 -10.31 -2.44
C ARG A 207 -11.02 -11.71 -2.63
N ARG A 208 -10.84 -12.47 -1.54
CA ARG A 208 -10.30 -13.84 -1.65
C ARG A 208 -11.24 -14.74 -2.43
N TRP A 209 -12.55 -14.58 -2.24
CA TRP A 209 -13.55 -15.32 -3.00
C TRP A 209 -13.55 -14.94 -4.49
N THR A 210 -13.50 -13.66 -4.85
CA THR A 210 -13.43 -13.20 -6.25
C THR A 210 -12.15 -13.65 -6.96
N VAL A 211 -11.03 -13.71 -6.24
CA VAL A 211 -9.78 -14.27 -6.77
C VAL A 211 -9.87 -15.79 -6.96
N GLN A 212 -10.52 -16.49 -6.02
CA GLN A 212 -10.69 -17.95 -6.10
C GLN A 212 -11.69 -18.37 -7.18
N SER A 213 -12.74 -17.57 -7.45
CA SER A 213 -13.73 -17.85 -8.49
C SER A 213 -13.11 -17.86 -9.89
N GLY A 214 -11.99 -17.14 -10.07
CA GLY A 214 -11.15 -17.20 -11.25
C GLY A 214 -11.68 -16.40 -12.45
N ASP A 215 -12.79 -15.67 -12.30
CA ASP A 215 -13.35 -14.83 -13.34
C ASP A 215 -12.56 -13.51 -13.46
N PRO A 216 -11.84 -13.29 -14.59
CA PRO A 216 -11.02 -12.09 -14.76
C PRO A 216 -11.84 -10.79 -14.75
N ALA A 217 -13.12 -10.82 -15.12
CA ALA A 217 -13.96 -9.62 -15.12
C ALA A 217 -14.32 -9.19 -13.69
N GLN A 218 -14.64 -10.14 -12.81
CA GLN A 218 -14.96 -9.89 -11.41
C GLN A 218 -13.75 -9.40 -10.62
N ILE A 219 -12.58 -10.03 -10.82
CA ILE A 219 -11.32 -9.60 -10.19
C ILE A 219 -11.00 -8.17 -10.60
N ASN A 220 -11.15 -7.84 -11.89
CA ASN A 220 -10.92 -6.49 -12.39
C ASN A 220 -11.86 -5.46 -11.74
N ALA A 221 -13.16 -5.77 -11.68
CA ALA A 221 -14.14 -4.88 -11.07
C ALA A 221 -13.87 -4.64 -9.58
N ALA A 222 -13.45 -5.68 -8.84
CA ALA A 222 -13.09 -5.58 -7.43
C ALA A 222 -11.86 -4.67 -7.21
N LEU A 223 -10.78 -4.88 -7.98
CA LEU A 223 -9.57 -4.05 -7.88
C LEU A 223 -9.84 -2.57 -8.20
N HIS A 224 -10.71 -2.30 -9.17
CA HIS A 224 -11.10 -0.95 -9.53
C HIS A 224 -11.96 -0.26 -8.48
N ARG A 225 -12.89 -0.98 -7.84
CA ARG A 225 -13.75 -0.45 -6.78
C ARG A 225 -12.92 0.07 -5.59
N GLU A 226 -11.78 -0.55 -5.35
CA GLU A 226 -10.89 -0.22 -4.23
C GLU A 226 -9.89 0.90 -4.55
N GLY A 227 -9.79 1.32 -5.81
CA GLY A 227 -8.78 2.28 -6.24
C GLY A 227 -7.34 1.76 -6.16
N SER A 228 -7.14 0.46 -5.89
CA SER A 228 -5.81 -0.17 -5.80
C SER A 228 -5.09 -0.23 -7.14
N LEU A 229 -5.83 -0.21 -8.25
CA LEU A 229 -5.31 -0.35 -9.60
C LEU A 229 -5.33 0.97 -10.38
N GLN A 230 -4.16 1.57 -10.58
CA GLN A 230 -3.96 2.72 -11.48
C GLN A 230 -3.69 2.26 -12.93
N MET A 231 -4.66 1.58 -13.54
CA MET A 231 -4.60 1.10 -14.92
C MET A 231 -5.99 1.15 -15.55
N ALA A 232 -6.11 1.25 -16.88
CA ALA A 232 -7.41 1.19 -17.55
C ALA A 232 -8.07 -0.21 -17.40
N PRO A 233 -9.41 -0.30 -17.22
CA PRO A 233 -10.10 -1.57 -16.97
C PRO A 233 -9.92 -2.59 -18.10
N VAL A 234 -9.83 -2.13 -19.35
CA VAL A 234 -9.62 -3.00 -20.51
C VAL A 234 -8.23 -3.64 -20.51
N THR A 235 -7.21 -2.89 -20.08
CA THR A 235 -5.82 -3.39 -20.02
C THR A 235 -5.66 -4.38 -18.87
N ALA A 236 -6.31 -4.08 -17.74
CA ALA A 236 -6.38 -4.93 -16.57
C ALA A 236 -7.00 -6.30 -16.88
N GLU A 237 -8.18 -6.30 -17.49
CA GLU A 237 -8.85 -7.52 -17.90
C GLU A 237 -8.02 -8.34 -18.92
N ARG A 238 -7.37 -7.66 -19.87
CA ARG A 238 -6.47 -8.32 -20.84
C ARG A 238 -5.28 -8.99 -20.17
N CYS A 239 -4.72 -8.38 -19.12
CA CYS A 239 -3.63 -8.96 -18.33
C CYS A 239 -4.11 -10.17 -17.54
N LEU A 240 -5.27 -10.09 -16.88
CA LEU A 240 -5.86 -11.20 -16.13
C LEU A 240 -6.20 -12.39 -17.02
N ARG A 241 -6.86 -12.15 -18.17
CA ARG A 241 -7.13 -13.18 -19.20
C ARG A 241 -5.87 -13.80 -19.79
N TYR A 242 -4.74 -13.11 -19.71
CA TYR A 242 -3.45 -13.62 -20.14
C TYR A 242 -2.78 -14.46 -19.06
N LEU A 243 -2.81 -14.01 -17.80
CA LEU A 243 -2.27 -14.73 -16.65
C LEU A 243 -3.03 -16.03 -16.37
N SER A 244 -4.32 -16.11 -16.74
CA SER A 244 -5.11 -17.34 -16.63
C SER A 244 -4.83 -18.39 -17.72
N LYS A 245 -4.05 -18.07 -18.76
CA LYS A 245 -3.72 -19.02 -19.84
C LYS A 245 -2.51 -19.89 -19.47
N PRO A 246 -2.41 -21.12 -20.02
CA PRO A 246 -1.27 -21.98 -19.76
C PRO A 246 0.05 -21.36 -20.24
N TRP A 247 1.11 -21.59 -19.47
CA TRP A 247 2.41 -20.99 -19.69
C TRP A 247 3.04 -21.41 -21.03
N ARG A 248 3.48 -20.40 -21.81
CA ARG A 248 4.24 -20.58 -23.06
C ARG A 248 5.40 -19.59 -23.12
N ALA A 249 6.61 -20.06 -22.80
CA ALA A 249 7.79 -19.22 -22.63
C ALA A 249 8.11 -18.35 -23.87
N GLY A 250 8.07 -18.91 -25.07
CA GLY A 250 8.39 -18.15 -26.29
C GLY A 250 7.40 -17.02 -26.57
N TRP A 251 6.12 -17.26 -26.34
CA TRP A 251 5.09 -16.24 -26.55
C TRP A 251 5.10 -15.16 -25.45
N ALA A 252 5.38 -15.56 -24.21
CA ALA A 252 5.63 -14.62 -23.12
C ALA A 252 6.83 -13.71 -23.41
N LEU A 253 7.92 -14.28 -23.95
CA LEU A 253 9.10 -13.52 -24.35
C LEU A 253 8.80 -12.52 -25.49
N TRP A 254 8.04 -12.95 -26.51
CA TRP A 254 7.62 -12.07 -27.61
C TRP A 254 6.77 -10.90 -27.10
N ARG A 255 5.82 -11.18 -26.20
CA ARG A 255 5.00 -10.13 -25.58
C ARG A 255 5.80 -9.18 -24.69
N ALA A 256 6.83 -9.68 -24.02
CA ALA A 256 7.73 -8.88 -23.21
C ALA A 256 8.61 -7.91 -24.02
N VAL A 257 8.64 -8.01 -25.37
CA VAL A 257 9.36 -7.04 -26.22
C VAL A 257 8.86 -5.62 -25.95
N LEU A 258 7.55 -5.44 -25.76
CA LEU A 258 6.93 -4.17 -25.38
C LEU A 258 7.21 -3.87 -23.90
N PRO A 259 7.88 -2.74 -23.56
CA PRO A 259 8.23 -2.42 -22.19
C PRO A 259 6.99 -2.19 -21.31
N ASP A 260 5.97 -1.52 -21.84
CA ASP A 260 4.73 -1.18 -21.11
C ASP A 260 4.01 -2.44 -20.62
N HIS A 261 4.01 -3.50 -21.43
CA HIS A 261 3.33 -4.73 -21.07
C HIS A 261 3.98 -5.44 -19.87
N VAL A 262 5.31 -5.35 -19.73
CA VAL A 262 6.03 -5.88 -18.57
C VAL A 262 5.62 -5.11 -17.31
N THR A 263 5.52 -3.78 -17.40
CA THR A 263 5.10 -2.94 -16.28
C THR A 263 3.65 -3.14 -15.92
N ASP A 264 2.75 -3.30 -16.90
CA ASP A 264 1.32 -3.49 -16.68
C ASP A 264 1.02 -4.82 -15.96
N ILE A 265 1.68 -5.91 -16.40
CA ILE A 265 1.53 -7.22 -15.75
C ILE A 265 2.03 -7.18 -14.30
N ASN A 266 3.19 -6.57 -14.05
CA ASN A 266 3.71 -6.47 -12.70
C ASN A 266 2.88 -5.52 -11.82
N ARG A 267 2.38 -4.40 -12.36
CA ARG A 267 1.47 -3.51 -11.63
C ARG A 267 0.16 -4.22 -11.26
N MET A 268 -0.37 -5.06 -12.14
CA MET A 268 -1.53 -5.91 -11.85
C MET A 268 -1.22 -6.92 -10.72
N MET A 269 -0.08 -7.62 -10.80
CA MET A 269 0.33 -8.56 -9.73
C MET A 269 0.58 -7.84 -8.40
N ASP A 270 1.18 -6.65 -8.43
CA ASP A 270 1.42 -5.83 -7.23
C ASP A 270 0.10 -5.34 -6.61
N ALA A 271 -0.89 -4.95 -7.41
CA ALA A 271 -2.21 -4.56 -6.92
C ALA A 271 -2.94 -5.73 -6.26
N LEU A 272 -2.79 -6.95 -6.79
CA LEU A 272 -3.31 -8.16 -6.16
C LEU A 272 -2.61 -8.48 -4.84
N GLU A 273 -1.28 -8.38 -4.78
CA GLU A 273 -0.53 -8.61 -3.54
C GLU A 273 -0.86 -7.55 -2.47
N GLN A 274 -0.93 -6.27 -2.85
CA GLN A 274 -1.24 -5.15 -1.95
C GLN A 274 -2.69 -5.19 -1.43
N SER A 275 -3.62 -5.74 -2.20
CA SER A 275 -5.02 -5.90 -1.78
C SER A 275 -5.23 -7.00 -0.72
N GLY A 276 -4.16 -7.65 -0.24
CA GLY A 276 -4.21 -8.64 0.84
C GLY A 276 -4.41 -10.08 0.35
N VAL A 277 -4.22 -10.31 -0.96
CA VAL A 277 -4.21 -11.65 -1.56
C VAL A 277 -2.83 -12.25 -1.31
N GLU A 278 -2.64 -12.89 -0.14
CA GLU A 278 -1.37 -13.52 0.23
C GLU A 278 -0.93 -14.64 -0.71
N GLN A 279 -1.87 -15.23 -1.46
CA GLN A 279 -1.61 -16.28 -2.42
C GLN A 279 -2.29 -15.95 -3.74
N LEU A 280 -1.46 -15.72 -4.77
CA LEU A 280 -1.92 -15.60 -6.15
C LEU A 280 -2.83 -16.79 -6.48
N PRO A 281 -3.89 -16.58 -7.28
CA PRO A 281 -4.89 -17.61 -7.53
C PRO A 281 -4.25 -18.95 -7.94
N ALA A 282 -4.70 -20.05 -7.33
CA ALA A 282 -4.08 -21.38 -7.46
C ALA A 282 -4.03 -21.93 -8.90
N TYR A 283 -4.81 -21.36 -9.82
CA TYR A 283 -4.81 -21.72 -11.24
C TYR A 283 -3.71 -21.04 -12.06
N TRP A 284 -2.96 -20.08 -11.49
CA TRP A 284 -1.83 -19.44 -12.18
C TRP A 284 -0.57 -20.31 -12.10
N ASP A 285 0.09 -20.51 -13.24
CA ASP A 285 1.34 -21.26 -13.27
C ASP A 285 2.44 -20.47 -12.53
N PRO A 286 3.07 -21.04 -11.47
CA PRO A 286 4.13 -20.36 -10.73
C PRO A 286 5.32 -19.97 -11.63
N ARG A 287 5.56 -20.70 -12.73
CA ARG A 287 6.62 -20.38 -13.70
C ARG A 287 6.35 -19.08 -14.45
N GLN A 288 5.09 -18.79 -14.75
CA GLN A 288 4.67 -17.56 -15.42
C GLN A 288 4.89 -16.35 -14.52
N VAL A 289 4.47 -16.44 -13.26
CA VAL A 289 4.66 -15.38 -12.26
C VAL A 289 6.16 -15.12 -12.07
N ALA A 290 6.95 -16.17 -11.86
CA ALA A 290 8.39 -16.06 -11.69
C ALA A 290 9.08 -15.40 -12.89
N PHE A 291 8.67 -15.73 -14.12
CA PHE A 291 9.18 -15.08 -15.32
C PHE A 291 8.93 -13.56 -15.31
N TRP A 292 7.69 -13.12 -15.12
CA TRP A 292 7.34 -11.69 -15.17
C TRP A 292 7.98 -10.88 -14.03
N ARG A 293 8.03 -11.45 -12.83
CA ARG A 293 8.74 -10.87 -11.67
C ARG A 293 10.24 -10.72 -11.95
N SER A 294 10.84 -11.73 -12.57
CA SER A 294 12.26 -11.73 -12.87
C SER A 294 12.70 -10.74 -13.98
N LEU A 295 11.76 -10.20 -14.75
CA LEU A 295 12.04 -9.16 -15.75
C LEU A 295 12.14 -7.76 -15.13
N VAL A 296 11.41 -7.52 -14.04
CA VAL A 296 11.42 -6.23 -13.31
C VAL A 296 12.56 -6.18 -12.30
N ASP A 297 12.95 -7.34 -11.73
CA ASP A 297 14.05 -7.38 -10.77
C ASP A 297 15.40 -7.02 -11.41
N VAL A 298 15.87 -5.81 -11.11
CA VAL A 298 17.16 -5.28 -11.59
C VAL A 298 18.34 -5.84 -10.78
N SER A 299 18.09 -6.54 -9.65
CA SER A 299 19.14 -6.97 -8.71
C SER A 299 19.91 -8.19 -9.18
N GLN A 300 19.36 -8.98 -10.10
CA GLN A 300 19.95 -10.21 -10.58
C GLN A 300 20.10 -10.21 -12.10
N VAL A 301 21.20 -10.77 -12.59
CA VAL A 301 21.38 -11.08 -14.01
C VAL A 301 20.64 -12.39 -14.27
N ASN A 302 19.67 -12.35 -15.17
CA ASN A 302 18.82 -13.49 -15.48
C ASN A 302 18.87 -13.81 -16.98
N ARG A 303 18.88 -15.11 -17.31
CA ARG A 303 18.83 -15.62 -18.69
C ARG A 303 17.70 -15.01 -19.51
N TRP A 304 16.52 -14.82 -18.89
CA TRP A 304 15.35 -14.27 -19.58
C TRP A 304 15.54 -12.79 -19.95
N ARG A 305 16.25 -12.02 -19.13
CA ARG A 305 16.58 -10.61 -19.41
C ARG A 305 17.60 -10.51 -20.54
N CYS A 306 18.59 -11.40 -20.58
CA CYS A 306 19.55 -11.48 -21.68
C CYS A 306 18.88 -11.88 -23.00
N LEU A 307 17.99 -12.88 -22.98
CA LEU A 307 17.21 -13.28 -24.16
C LEU A 307 16.28 -12.17 -24.65
N LEU A 308 15.60 -11.48 -23.74
CA LEU A 308 14.74 -10.34 -24.08
C LEU A 308 15.56 -9.17 -24.64
N GLY A 309 16.71 -8.89 -24.03
CA GLY A 309 17.66 -7.89 -24.50
C GLY A 309 18.19 -8.21 -25.90
N MET A 310 18.57 -9.47 -26.14
CA MET A 310 18.95 -9.96 -27.47
C MET A 310 17.85 -9.73 -28.49
N LEU A 311 16.61 -10.10 -28.16
CA LEU A 311 15.45 -9.96 -29.06
C LEU A 311 15.19 -8.48 -29.39
N ARG A 312 15.13 -7.61 -28.39
CA ARG A 312 14.98 -6.15 -28.60
C ARG A 312 16.14 -5.57 -29.41
N GLY A 313 17.36 -6.00 -29.11
CA GLY A 313 18.56 -5.64 -29.85
C GLY A 313 18.49 -6.05 -31.31
N THR A 314 18.09 -7.29 -31.61
CA THR A 314 17.92 -7.76 -33.00
C THR A 314 16.84 -6.97 -33.74
N LEU A 315 15.72 -6.64 -33.10
CA LEU A 315 14.64 -5.85 -33.72
C LEU A 315 15.07 -4.42 -34.01
N MET A 316 15.74 -3.76 -33.06
CA MET A 316 16.33 -2.42 -33.27
C MET A 316 17.45 -2.46 -34.32
N GLY A 317 18.25 -3.51 -34.32
CA GLY A 317 19.28 -3.77 -35.32
C GLY A 317 18.69 -3.95 -36.70
N ALA A 318 17.59 -4.69 -36.85
CA ALA A 318 16.89 -4.86 -38.12
C ALA A 318 16.29 -3.54 -38.63
N LEU A 319 15.67 -2.76 -37.74
CA LEU A 319 15.13 -1.45 -38.07
C LEU A 319 16.23 -0.48 -38.53
N THR A 320 17.38 -0.46 -37.85
CA THR A 320 18.53 0.37 -38.24
C THR A 320 19.22 -0.14 -39.50
N ALA A 321 19.25 -1.46 -39.72
CA ALA A 321 19.78 -2.10 -40.92
C ALA A 321 18.92 -1.86 -42.18
N MET A 322 17.64 -1.48 -42.04
CA MET A 322 16.84 -1.02 -43.17
C MET A 322 17.36 0.28 -43.78
N LEU A 323 17.98 1.17 -42.99
CA LEU A 323 18.52 2.44 -43.49
C LEU A 323 19.66 2.27 -44.51
N PRO A 324 20.77 1.55 -44.24
CA PRO A 324 21.81 1.34 -45.24
C PRO A 324 21.31 0.56 -46.45
N LEU A 325 20.33 -0.34 -46.26
CA LEU A 325 19.72 -1.09 -47.34
C LEU A 325 18.85 -0.19 -48.24
N LEU A 326 18.15 0.79 -47.66
CA LEU A 326 17.40 1.82 -48.38
C LEU A 326 18.36 2.76 -49.13
N ILE A 327 19.47 3.17 -48.51
CA ILE A 327 20.51 4.00 -49.13
C ILE A 327 21.14 3.27 -50.33
N ALA A 328 21.27 1.94 -50.27
CA ALA A 328 21.80 1.13 -51.35
C ALA A 328 20.89 1.10 -52.61
N VAL A 329 19.59 1.42 -52.50
CA VAL A 329 18.65 1.38 -53.63
C VAL A 329 19.02 2.39 -54.72
N GLY A 330 19.47 3.59 -54.36
CA GLY A 330 19.85 4.64 -55.32
C GLY A 330 21.01 4.22 -56.24
N PRO A 331 22.18 3.84 -55.70
CA PRO A 331 23.32 3.35 -56.48
C PRO A 331 22.99 2.11 -57.33
N ILE A 332 22.09 1.24 -56.86
CA ILE A 332 21.63 0.06 -57.60
C ILE A 332 20.80 0.48 -58.83
N LEU A 333 19.90 1.45 -58.70
CA LEU A 333 19.09 1.96 -59.81
C LEU A 333 19.93 2.72 -60.85
N GLU A 334 20.98 3.40 -60.41
CA GLU A 334 21.91 4.15 -61.28
C GLU A 334 22.96 3.26 -61.96
N GLY A 335 23.05 1.97 -61.62
CA GLY A 335 24.09 1.06 -62.12
C GLY A 335 25.50 1.38 -61.62
N THR A 336 25.63 2.32 -60.68
CA THR A 336 26.88 2.74 -60.01
C THR A 336 27.15 1.93 -58.74
N ALA A 337 26.34 0.90 -58.47
CA ALA A 337 26.44 0.09 -57.28
C ALA A 337 27.86 -0.44 -57.07
N ARG A 338 28.52 0.07 -56.02
CA ARG A 338 29.55 -0.68 -55.31
C ARG A 338 29.00 -2.05 -54.96
N ASP A 339 29.91 -3.03 -54.90
CA ASP A 339 29.63 -4.44 -54.64
C ASP A 339 28.51 -4.59 -53.59
N THR A 340 27.32 -5.02 -54.02
CA THR A 340 26.10 -5.12 -53.17
C THR A 340 26.34 -5.89 -51.87
N ARG A 341 27.38 -6.74 -51.87
CA ARG A 341 27.92 -7.45 -50.72
C ARG A 341 28.35 -6.54 -49.57
N GLU A 342 28.93 -5.36 -49.81
CA GLU A 342 29.38 -4.43 -48.76
C GLU A 342 28.20 -3.91 -47.93
N TYR A 343 27.10 -3.54 -48.60
CA TYR A 343 25.88 -3.06 -47.93
C TYR A 343 25.21 -4.15 -47.10
N VAL A 344 25.17 -5.39 -47.63
CA VAL A 344 24.62 -6.55 -46.90
C VAL A 344 25.50 -6.88 -45.68
N GLN A 345 26.83 -6.86 -45.83
CA GLN A 345 27.76 -7.08 -44.71
C GLN A 345 27.61 -6.01 -43.62
N ALA A 346 27.46 -4.74 -44.01
CA ALA A 346 27.21 -3.66 -43.07
C ALA A 346 25.89 -3.86 -42.32
N ALA A 347 24.80 -4.24 -43.01
CA ALA A 347 23.50 -4.51 -42.41
C ALA A 347 23.52 -5.71 -41.44
N VAL A 348 24.21 -6.81 -41.80
CA VAL A 348 24.38 -7.96 -40.90
C VAL A 348 25.24 -7.58 -39.69
N GLY A 349 26.30 -6.80 -39.90
CA GLY A 349 27.17 -6.30 -38.84
C GLY A 349 26.43 -5.41 -37.84
N THR A 350 25.57 -4.50 -38.31
CA THR A 350 24.75 -3.66 -37.41
C THR A 350 23.75 -4.50 -36.62
N CYS A 351 23.04 -5.44 -37.25
CA CYS A 351 22.16 -6.36 -36.53
C CYS A 351 22.89 -7.14 -35.43
N ALA A 352 24.06 -7.69 -35.75
CA ALA A 352 24.88 -8.45 -34.79
C ALA A 352 25.37 -7.56 -33.63
N ALA A 353 25.79 -6.33 -33.92
CA ALA A 353 26.24 -5.38 -32.90
C ALA A 353 25.11 -5.01 -31.94
N PHE A 354 23.91 -4.68 -32.44
CA PHE A 354 22.76 -4.38 -31.58
C PHE A 354 22.27 -5.60 -30.78
N ALA A 355 22.34 -6.81 -31.35
CA ALA A 355 22.05 -8.04 -30.62
C ALA A 355 23.03 -8.26 -29.46
N LEU A 356 24.33 -8.06 -29.70
CA LEU A 356 25.38 -8.16 -28.69
C LEU A 356 25.20 -7.12 -27.58
N ILE A 357 24.94 -5.85 -27.94
CA ILE A 357 24.62 -4.78 -26.98
C ILE A 357 23.40 -5.17 -26.15
N GLY A 358 22.35 -5.70 -26.79
CA GLY A 358 21.14 -6.18 -26.13
C GLY A 358 21.39 -7.29 -25.10
N VAL A 359 22.24 -8.27 -25.41
CA VAL A 359 22.62 -9.37 -24.49
C VAL A 359 23.44 -8.85 -23.30
N LEU A 360 24.36 -7.91 -23.54
CA LEU A 360 25.26 -7.38 -22.53
C LEU A 360 24.58 -6.33 -21.63
N TRP A 361 23.53 -5.66 -22.11
CA TRP A 361 22.87 -4.57 -21.42
C TRP A 361 22.36 -4.92 -20.01
N PRO A 362 21.69 -6.07 -19.76
CA PRO A 362 21.29 -6.45 -18.41
C PRO A 362 22.46 -6.61 -17.45
N SER A 363 23.56 -7.20 -17.92
CA SER A 363 24.80 -7.37 -17.13
C SER A 363 25.48 -6.03 -16.85
N LEU A 364 25.53 -5.15 -17.85
CA LEU A 364 26.07 -3.80 -17.70
C LEU A 364 25.24 -2.99 -16.70
N ARG A 365 23.90 -3.02 -16.82
CA ARG A 365 22.99 -2.32 -15.90
C ARG A 365 23.08 -2.88 -14.49
N TRP A 366 23.20 -4.20 -14.34
CA TRP A 366 23.46 -4.83 -13.05
C TRP A 366 24.81 -4.36 -12.46
N GLY A 367 25.89 -4.40 -13.24
CA GLY A 367 27.21 -3.94 -12.82
C GLY A 367 27.22 -2.47 -12.42
N MET A 368 26.61 -1.60 -13.23
CA MET A 368 26.41 -0.17 -12.89
C MET A 368 25.61 -0.01 -11.60
N ARG A 369 24.57 -0.82 -11.38
CA ARG A 369 23.81 -0.80 -10.13
C ARG A 369 24.70 -1.20 -8.95
N GLN A 370 25.50 -2.26 -9.06
CA GLN A 370 26.42 -2.68 -8.01
C GLN A 370 27.47 -1.62 -7.69
N LEU A 371 28.03 -0.97 -8.71
CA LEU A 371 28.98 0.14 -8.56
C LEU A 371 28.38 1.39 -7.91
N THR A 372 27.05 1.52 -7.93
CA THR A 372 26.31 2.66 -7.37
C THR A 372 25.56 2.32 -6.08
N LEU A 373 25.61 1.07 -5.61
CA LEU A 373 25.02 0.65 -4.34
C LEU A 373 26.05 0.77 -3.21
N ASP A 374 25.60 1.21 -2.04
CA ASP A 374 26.41 1.31 -0.83
C ASP A 374 26.58 -0.05 -0.18
N HIS A 375 27.55 -0.82 -0.68
CA HIS A 375 28.00 -2.05 -0.04
C HIS A 375 29.15 -1.81 0.93
N SER A 376 29.29 -0.59 1.47
CA SER A 376 30.46 -0.11 2.23
C SER A 376 30.83 -0.95 3.45
N HIS A 377 29.93 -1.83 3.90
CA HIS A 377 30.15 -2.75 5.01
C HIS A 377 30.88 -4.06 4.63
N THR A 378 31.00 -4.40 3.33
CA THR A 378 31.62 -5.65 2.87
C THR A 378 32.94 -5.42 2.12
N ARG A 379 33.85 -6.41 2.16
CA ARG A 379 35.11 -6.36 1.37
C ARG A 379 34.84 -6.20 -0.13
N ALA A 380 33.77 -6.83 -0.63
CA ALA A 380 33.33 -6.70 -2.02
C ALA A 380 32.88 -5.26 -2.36
N GLY A 381 32.19 -4.58 -1.45
CA GLY A 381 31.79 -3.19 -1.64
C GLY A 381 32.96 -2.21 -1.72
N LEU A 382 34.04 -2.48 -0.98
CA LEU A 382 35.25 -1.66 -1.06
C LEU A 382 35.95 -1.82 -2.43
N LEU A 383 36.00 -3.04 -2.97
CA LEU A 383 36.49 -3.30 -4.33
C LEU A 383 35.62 -2.61 -5.40
N LEU A 384 34.31 -2.59 -5.22
CA LEU A 384 33.35 -1.93 -6.12
C LEU A 384 33.43 -0.39 -6.08
N ALA A 385 34.05 0.20 -5.05
CA ALA A 385 34.23 1.65 -4.92
C ALA A 385 35.54 2.18 -5.57
N LEU A 386 36.50 1.32 -5.90
CA LEU A 386 37.79 1.68 -6.50
C LEU A 386 37.78 2.06 -7.99
N PRO A 387 36.84 1.62 -8.84
CA PRO A 387 36.90 1.94 -10.28
C PRO A 387 36.88 3.43 -10.59
N ALA A 388 36.06 4.23 -9.89
CA ALA A 388 35.97 5.68 -10.12
C ALA A 388 37.31 6.42 -9.84
N PRO A 389 37.96 6.26 -8.66
CA PRO A 389 39.26 6.91 -8.42
C PRO A 389 40.37 6.35 -9.32
N LEU A 390 40.36 5.05 -9.65
CA LEU A 390 41.35 4.48 -10.58
C LEU A 390 41.23 5.08 -11.98
N MET A 391 40.01 5.27 -12.49
CA MET A 391 39.76 5.93 -13.77
C MET A 391 40.20 7.41 -13.75
N ALA A 392 39.97 8.11 -12.64
CA ALA A 392 40.43 9.49 -12.47
C ALA A 392 41.97 9.59 -12.44
N ILE A 393 42.66 8.68 -11.74
CA ILE A 393 44.13 8.62 -11.72
C ILE A 393 44.67 8.26 -13.10
N ALA A 394 44.10 7.24 -13.76
CA ALA A 394 44.51 6.83 -15.11
C ALA A 394 44.33 7.98 -16.11
N SER A 395 43.25 8.75 -16.00
CA SER A 395 43.06 9.98 -16.78
C SER A 395 44.19 10.99 -16.57
N LEU A 396 44.55 11.28 -15.32
CA LEU A 396 45.64 12.21 -15.01
C LEU A 396 46.98 11.73 -15.57
N VAL A 397 47.25 10.43 -15.50
CA VAL A 397 48.46 9.80 -16.07
C VAL A 397 48.47 9.89 -17.59
N LEU A 398 47.33 9.69 -18.27
CA LEU A 398 47.21 9.85 -19.72
C LEU A 398 47.48 11.31 -20.15
N ILE A 399 46.93 12.28 -19.42
CA ILE A 399 47.05 13.70 -19.73
C ILE A 399 48.47 14.21 -19.48
N HIS A 400 49.05 13.91 -18.31
CA HIS A 400 50.33 14.48 -17.86
C HIS A 400 51.54 13.58 -18.13
N GLY A 401 51.35 12.26 -18.08
CA GLY A 401 52.44 11.29 -18.25
C GLY A 401 52.66 10.87 -19.70
N LEU A 402 51.58 10.69 -20.47
CA LEU A 402 51.65 10.17 -21.85
C LEU A 402 51.32 11.21 -22.93
N GLY A 403 50.90 12.42 -22.53
CA GLY A 403 50.53 13.49 -23.46
C GLY A 403 49.23 13.24 -24.25
N GLN A 404 48.50 12.16 -23.96
CA GLN A 404 47.25 11.77 -24.62
C GLN A 404 46.06 12.51 -24.03
N ARG A 405 45.97 13.82 -24.30
CA ARG A 405 44.96 14.72 -23.69
C ARG A 405 43.52 14.31 -24.01
N VAL A 406 43.26 13.88 -25.24
CA VAL A 406 41.91 13.50 -25.69
C VAL A 406 41.46 12.21 -24.99
N GLU A 407 42.30 11.18 -25.00
CA GLU A 407 42.00 9.89 -24.37
C GLU A 407 41.80 10.03 -22.85
N GLY A 408 42.67 10.80 -22.20
CA GLY A 408 42.56 11.09 -20.78
C GLY A 408 41.26 11.85 -20.43
N THR A 409 40.87 12.85 -21.23
CA THR A 409 39.61 13.59 -21.02
C THR A 409 38.39 12.68 -21.19
N LEU A 410 38.41 11.81 -22.20
CA LEU A 410 37.34 10.82 -22.44
C LEU A 410 37.16 9.86 -21.25
N MET A 411 38.25 9.56 -20.53
CA MET A 411 38.24 8.66 -19.37
C MET A 411 37.68 9.32 -18.09
N VAL A 412 37.70 10.66 -17.99
CA VAL A 412 37.10 11.39 -16.85
C VAL A 412 35.57 11.33 -16.87
N PHE A 413 34.93 11.41 -18.04
CA PHE A 413 33.47 11.42 -18.14
C PHE A 413 32.78 10.24 -17.43
N PRO A 414 33.12 8.96 -17.70
CA PRO A 414 32.50 7.84 -17.01
C PRO A 414 32.85 7.82 -15.51
N ALA A 415 34.05 8.27 -15.12
CA ALA A 415 34.44 8.37 -13.71
C ALA A 415 33.60 9.39 -12.94
N LEU A 416 33.40 10.57 -13.53
CA LEU A 416 32.58 11.64 -12.99
C LEU A 416 31.10 11.23 -12.93
N ALA A 417 30.58 10.57 -13.96
CA ALA A 417 29.21 10.05 -13.98
C ALA A 417 28.96 8.98 -12.90
N LEU A 418 29.93 8.10 -12.64
CA LEU A 418 29.84 7.12 -11.56
C LEU A 418 29.89 7.78 -10.17
N ALA A 419 30.78 8.74 -9.98
CA ALA A 419 30.91 9.49 -8.73
C ALA A 419 29.62 10.27 -8.40
N THR A 420 29.07 10.98 -9.37
CA THR A 420 27.80 11.71 -9.19
C THR A 420 26.62 10.77 -8.95
N ALA A 421 26.54 9.64 -9.67
CA ALA A 421 25.48 8.66 -9.47
C ALA A 421 25.52 8.02 -8.07
N ARG A 422 26.72 7.73 -7.53
CA ARG A 422 26.89 7.30 -6.12
C ARG A 422 26.44 8.39 -5.15
N TRP A 423 26.87 9.62 -5.38
CA TRP A 423 26.52 10.76 -4.52
C TRP A 423 25.01 10.97 -4.44
N TRP A 424 24.34 10.98 -5.59
CA TRP A 424 22.89 11.15 -5.68
C TRP A 424 22.13 10.05 -4.93
N ARG A 425 22.59 8.80 -4.99
CA ARG A 425 21.93 7.70 -4.26
C ARG A 425 22.12 7.79 -2.75
N ARG A 426 23.28 8.27 -2.28
CA ARG A 426 23.58 8.43 -0.84
C ARG A 426 22.79 9.56 -0.19
N VAL A 427 22.78 10.73 -0.81
CA VAL A 427 22.14 11.92 -0.24
C VAL A 427 20.62 11.92 -0.45
N GLY A 428 20.14 11.07 -1.37
CA GLY A 428 18.72 10.94 -1.71
C GLY A 428 18.20 12.14 -2.52
N TYR A 429 16.92 12.07 -2.90
CA TYR A 429 16.23 13.13 -3.66
C TYR A 429 16.02 14.45 -2.89
N ARG A 430 16.56 14.59 -1.67
CA ARG A 430 16.34 15.75 -0.78
C ARG A 430 17.34 16.89 -0.96
N ILE A 431 18.09 16.91 -2.06
CA ILE A 431 18.93 18.07 -2.39
C ILE A 431 18.11 19.02 -3.26
N ASP A 432 17.86 20.23 -2.74
CA ASP A 432 17.48 21.37 -3.59
C ASP A 432 18.61 21.60 -4.59
N PHE A 433 18.42 21.10 -5.81
CA PHE A 433 19.44 21.11 -6.85
C PHE A 433 19.62 22.55 -7.36
N ARG A 434 20.39 23.36 -6.62
CA ARG A 434 20.69 24.74 -7.01
C ARG A 434 21.56 24.72 -8.27
N ILE A 435 21.20 25.55 -9.25
CA ILE A 435 21.86 25.72 -10.56
C ILE A 435 23.40 25.78 -10.47
N ARG A 436 23.94 26.30 -9.36
CA ARG A 436 25.40 26.39 -9.09
C ARG A 436 26.10 25.03 -9.13
N TYR A 437 25.48 23.96 -8.67
CA TYR A 437 26.06 22.61 -8.72
C TYR A 437 26.07 22.04 -10.14
N ALA A 438 25.05 22.36 -10.95
CA ALA A 438 25.00 21.99 -12.37
C ALA A 438 26.09 22.70 -13.18
N VAL A 439 26.29 24.01 -12.93
CA VAL A 439 27.35 24.79 -13.57
C VAL A 439 28.73 24.25 -13.21
N PHE A 440 28.94 23.88 -11.95
CA PHE A 440 30.22 23.33 -11.49
C PHE A 440 30.49 21.93 -12.07
N LEU A 441 29.46 21.08 -12.18
CA LEU A 441 29.56 19.80 -12.87
C LEU A 441 29.88 20.01 -14.36
N MET A 442 29.22 20.97 -15.01
CA MET A 442 29.45 21.28 -16.42
C MET A 442 30.86 21.82 -16.65
N LEU A 443 31.37 22.70 -15.78
CA LEU A 443 32.76 23.18 -15.83
C LEU A 443 33.77 22.03 -15.63
N ALA A 444 33.46 21.08 -14.76
CA ALA A 444 34.26 19.88 -14.55
C ALA A 444 34.28 18.92 -15.75
N LEU A 445 33.28 18.98 -16.64
CA LEU A 445 33.29 18.29 -17.94
C LEU A 445 34.24 18.96 -18.94
N PHE A 446 34.46 20.28 -18.86
CA PHE A 446 35.34 21.02 -19.76
C PHE A 446 36.82 21.02 -19.31
N ILE A 447 37.08 20.79 -18.03
CA ILE A 447 38.43 20.76 -17.46
C ILE A 447 38.66 19.39 -16.81
N ALA A 448 39.38 18.51 -17.52
CA ALA A 448 39.64 17.14 -17.08
C ALA A 448 40.29 17.06 -15.69
N GLU A 449 41.20 17.99 -15.37
CA GLU A 449 41.83 18.10 -14.05
C GLU A 449 40.81 18.40 -12.94
N ALA A 450 39.88 19.34 -13.18
CA ALA A 450 38.82 19.66 -12.24
C ALA A 450 37.87 18.47 -12.04
N GLY A 451 37.54 17.76 -13.12
CA GLY A 451 36.75 16.52 -13.05
C GLY A 451 37.43 15.43 -12.23
N ALA A 452 38.73 15.21 -12.42
CA ALA A 452 39.50 14.21 -11.66
C ALA A 452 39.59 14.58 -10.16
N VAL A 453 39.86 15.86 -9.84
CA VAL A 453 39.87 16.36 -8.45
C VAL A 453 38.52 16.16 -7.79
N LEU A 454 37.42 16.39 -8.52
CA LEU A 454 36.07 16.19 -7.97
C LEU A 454 35.74 14.74 -7.70
N VAL A 455 36.11 13.82 -8.60
CA VAL A 455 35.93 12.38 -8.39
C VAL A 455 36.70 11.92 -7.15
N LEU A 456 37.96 12.33 -7.02
CA LEU A 456 38.81 11.96 -5.88
C LEU A 456 38.32 12.60 -4.57
N GLY A 457 37.91 13.86 -4.60
CA GLY A 457 37.35 14.57 -3.45
C GLY A 457 36.05 13.94 -2.96
N TYR A 458 35.16 13.57 -3.89
CA TYR A 458 33.94 12.83 -3.57
C TYR A 458 34.25 11.48 -2.91
N TRP A 459 35.18 10.72 -3.47
CA TRP A 459 35.59 9.42 -2.93
C TRP A 459 36.22 9.54 -1.53
N LEU A 460 37.06 10.55 -1.30
CA LEU A 460 37.65 10.84 0.02
C LEU A 460 36.59 11.20 1.06
N TRP A 461 35.63 12.04 0.68
CA TRP A 461 34.49 12.39 1.53
C TRP A 461 33.66 11.16 1.89
N GLU A 462 33.38 10.31 0.90
CA GLU A 462 32.65 9.06 1.06
C GLU A 462 33.34 8.11 2.04
N PHE A 463 34.65 7.92 1.89
CA PHE A 463 35.46 7.09 2.79
C PHE A 463 35.53 7.65 4.22
N ALA A 464 35.60 8.98 4.37
CA ALA A 464 35.59 9.64 5.66
C ALA A 464 34.25 9.47 6.39
N GLN A 465 33.13 9.54 5.66
CA GLN A 465 31.79 9.37 6.23
C GLN A 465 31.55 7.92 6.68
N ASP A 466 31.99 6.93 5.89
CA ASP A 466 31.90 5.51 6.26
C ASP A 466 32.76 5.15 7.48
N ARG A 467 33.89 5.83 7.70
CA ARG A 467 34.67 5.68 8.93
C ARG A 467 33.96 6.28 10.15
N ARG A 468 33.32 7.45 9.99
CA ARG A 468 32.57 8.10 11.08
C ARG A 468 31.38 7.26 11.53
N SER A 469 30.59 6.74 10.59
CA SER A 469 29.43 5.88 10.91
C SER A 469 29.83 4.57 11.60
N ARG A 470 30.97 3.96 11.22
CA ARG A 470 31.55 2.80 11.91
C ARG A 470 32.01 3.12 13.34
N ALA A 471 32.59 4.30 13.56
CA ALA A 471 33.01 4.72 14.89
C ALA A 471 31.81 4.99 15.82
N GLU A 472 30.70 5.49 15.28
CA GLU A 472 29.45 5.71 16.01
C GLU A 472 28.72 4.41 16.34
N THR A 473 28.68 3.45 15.40
CA THR A 473 28.10 2.12 15.63
C THR A 473 28.92 1.24 16.56
N ALA A 474 30.24 1.41 16.63
CA ALA A 474 31.08 0.71 17.61
C ALA A 474 31.04 1.33 19.02
N ARG A 475 30.47 2.54 19.16
CA ARG A 475 30.26 3.23 20.45
C ARG A 475 28.88 2.98 21.05
N ARG A 476 27.94 2.45 20.26
CA ARG A 476 26.63 1.95 20.72
C ARG A 476 26.74 0.46 20.96
#